data_AF-A0A973XAK2-F1
#
_entry.id   AF-A0A973XAK2-F1
#
_cell.length_a   1.000
_cell.length_b   1.000
_cell.length_c   1.000
_cell.angle_alpha   90.00
_cell.angle_beta   90.00
_cell.angle_gamma   90.00
#
_symmetry.space_group_name_H-M   'P 1'
#
loop_
_entity.id
_entity.type
_entity.pdbx_description
1 polymer ?
#
loop_
_entity_poly.entity_id
_entity_poly.type
_entity_poly.pdbx_seq_one_letter_code
_entity_poly.pdbx_strand_id
1 'polypeptide(L)'
;MLTVNDISALMRADHHDAFSVLGMHEKNGAIWVNTVLPGAEQVRVLDRETGQARATLTPCLESDVFSGPVPGASARFDYQLEITWAPAPDRITPHVQVLEDAYRFPFVLQELDTWLLGEGSHQRPFECLGAHITQMLGVDGVSFAVWAPNAKRVSVVAVSYKKKGRRHPMRLRRECGVWEIFIPGLMQGDIYKFEILGAQGAIVLKADPYAFQSQMRPDNASVVYPLMPRRPMREGRAAANAFDKPLSIYEVHLGSWRKADGWRWLSYRELAETLVPYAKEMGFTHLELLPVSEHPFDGSWGYQPLGLFSPTARFGTPEDFRDFVDAAHDAGLGVILDWVPAHFPSDAHGLAEFDGTHLY
;
A
#
# COMPACT_ATOMS: atom_id res chain seq x y z
N MET A 1 9.87 15.30 26.47
CA MET A 1 10.38 14.12 27.18
C MET A 1 9.31 13.05 27.19
N LEU A 2 9.65 11.95 26.52
CA LEU A 2 8.88 10.70 26.47
C LEU A 2 8.83 10.08 27.87
N THR A 3 7.72 9.45 28.22
CA THR A 3 7.65 8.66 29.44
C THR A 3 8.34 7.30 29.24
N VAL A 4 8.71 6.64 30.34
CA VAL A 4 9.24 5.26 30.30
C VAL A 4 8.25 4.31 29.61
N ASN A 5 6.95 4.54 29.80
CA ASN A 5 5.89 3.77 29.15
C ASN A 5 5.89 3.99 27.64
N ASP A 6 6.00 5.24 27.17
CA ASP A 6 6.03 5.54 25.73
C ASP A 6 7.23 4.86 25.06
N ILE A 7 8.41 4.97 25.67
CA ILE A 7 9.64 4.35 25.16
C ILE A 7 9.48 2.83 25.08
N SER A 8 9.00 2.21 26.17
CA SER A 8 8.77 0.77 26.22
C SER A 8 7.76 0.33 25.16
N ALA A 9 6.70 1.12 24.96
CA ALA A 9 5.64 0.79 24.02
C ALA A 9 6.09 0.89 22.56
N LEU A 10 6.85 1.93 22.22
CA LEU A 10 7.50 2.07 20.91
C LEU A 10 8.46 0.91 20.65
N MET A 11 9.27 0.53 21.65
CA MET A 11 10.23 -0.56 21.53
C MET A 11 9.59 -1.94 21.34
N ARG A 12 8.37 -2.15 21.88
CA ARG A 12 7.58 -3.38 21.70
C ARG A 12 6.65 -3.35 20.49
N ALA A 13 6.61 -2.25 19.73
CA ALA A 13 5.67 -2.07 18.63
C ALA A 13 4.19 -2.14 19.07
N ASP A 14 3.86 -1.62 20.26
CA ASP A 14 2.50 -1.65 20.82
C ASP A 14 1.92 -0.24 21.13
N HIS A 15 2.64 0.82 20.77
CA HIS A 15 2.18 2.20 20.97
C HIS A 15 0.97 2.51 20.08
N HIS A 16 -0.17 2.82 20.70
CA HIS A 16 -1.47 3.01 20.03
C HIS A 16 -1.59 4.34 19.27
N ASP A 17 -0.84 5.37 19.66
CA ASP A 17 -0.83 6.68 19.00
C ASP A 17 0.60 7.20 18.82
N ALA A 18 1.34 6.60 17.89
CA ALA A 18 2.75 6.95 17.70
C ALA A 18 2.96 8.41 17.28
N PHE A 19 2.00 9.03 16.58
CA PHE A 19 2.08 10.43 16.17
C PHE A 19 1.99 11.42 17.34
N SER A 20 1.39 11.02 18.47
CA SER A 20 1.38 11.85 19.68
C SER A 20 2.77 12.02 20.32
N VAL A 21 3.71 11.14 19.99
CA VAL A 21 5.05 11.11 20.61
C VAL A 21 6.20 11.19 19.63
N LEU A 22 6.08 10.67 18.40
CA LEU A 22 7.12 10.72 17.36
C LEU A 22 7.03 11.99 16.52
N GLY A 23 8.13 12.38 15.89
CA GLY A 23 8.25 13.61 15.13
C GLY A 23 8.54 14.82 16.01
N MET A 24 8.13 16.01 15.54
CA MET A 24 8.43 17.30 16.17
C MET A 24 7.28 17.79 17.06
N HIS A 25 7.59 18.10 18.31
CA HIS A 25 6.61 18.49 19.34
C HIS A 25 7.05 19.74 20.08
N GLU A 26 6.10 20.60 20.43
CA GLU A 26 6.34 21.73 21.33
C GLU A 26 6.02 21.33 22.76
N LYS A 27 6.95 21.56 23.70
CA LYS A 27 6.75 21.29 25.12
C LYS A 27 7.49 22.32 25.96
N ASN A 28 6.75 23.00 26.85
CA ASN A 28 7.27 24.04 27.74
C ASN A 28 8.04 25.15 26.98
N GLY A 29 7.55 25.56 25.80
CA GLY A 29 8.18 26.57 24.95
C GLY A 29 9.45 26.12 24.21
N ALA A 30 9.82 24.83 24.29
CA ALA A 30 10.92 24.26 23.54
C ALA A 30 10.42 23.27 22.48
N ILE A 31 11.08 23.23 21.33
CA ILE A 31 10.85 22.23 20.29
C ILE A 31 11.67 20.97 20.63
N TRP A 32 11.01 19.81 20.54
CA TRP A 32 11.59 18.49 20.73
C TRP A 32 11.39 17.65 19.47
N VAL A 33 12.35 16.79 19.15
CA VAL A 33 12.21 15.77 18.11
C VAL A 33 12.41 14.41 18.74
N ASN A 34 11.52 13.48 18.41
CA ASN A 34 11.54 12.10 18.88
C ASN A 34 11.44 11.15 17.69
N THR A 35 12.25 10.10 17.65
CA THR A 35 12.21 9.12 16.55
C THR A 35 12.55 7.72 17.06
N VAL A 36 12.10 6.68 16.35
CA VAL A 36 12.45 5.29 16.62
C VAL A 36 13.15 4.71 15.39
N LEU A 37 14.44 4.41 15.52
CA LEU A 37 15.30 4.01 14.41
C LEU A 37 16.13 2.79 14.81
N PRO A 38 15.56 1.57 14.66
CA PRO A 38 16.26 0.35 15.05
C PRO A 38 17.61 0.14 14.38
N GLY A 39 18.68 0.08 15.17
CA GLY A 39 20.05 -0.10 14.68
C GLY A 39 20.79 1.20 14.32
N ALA A 40 20.22 2.37 14.61
CA ALA A 40 20.94 3.64 14.53
C ALA A 40 21.88 3.81 15.74
N GLU A 41 23.07 4.35 15.50
CA GLU A 41 24.04 4.71 16.55
C GLU A 41 23.94 6.19 16.93
N GLN A 42 23.67 7.06 15.95
CA GLN A 42 23.53 8.49 16.16
C GLN A 42 22.45 9.06 15.24
N VAL A 43 21.70 10.03 15.76
CA VAL A 43 20.68 10.76 15.00
C VAL A 43 20.87 12.25 15.21
N ARG A 44 21.01 13.00 14.11
CA ARG A 44 21.05 14.47 14.09
C ARG A 44 19.83 15.01 13.36
N VAL A 45 19.31 16.13 13.85
CA VAL A 45 18.23 16.90 13.21
C VAL A 45 18.89 17.95 12.33
N LEU A 46 18.67 17.87 11.03
CA LEU A 46 19.13 18.84 10.06
C LEU A 46 17.99 19.77 9.67
N ASP A 47 18.27 21.07 9.57
CA ASP A 47 17.37 22.01 8.90
C ASP A 47 17.32 21.67 7.40
N ARG A 48 16.11 21.50 6.85
CA ARG A 48 15.93 20.97 5.48
C ARG A 48 16.44 21.93 4.41
N GLU A 49 16.35 23.24 4.64
CA GLU A 49 16.73 24.26 3.65
C GLU A 49 18.24 24.49 3.65
N THR A 50 18.84 24.61 4.82
CA THR A 50 20.26 24.96 4.98
C THR A 50 21.18 23.74 5.08
N GLY A 51 20.64 22.56 5.39
CA GLY A 51 21.40 21.34 5.68
C GLY A 51 22.17 21.38 7.00
N GLN A 52 22.01 22.43 7.81
CA GLN A 52 22.77 22.60 9.05
C GLN A 52 22.21 21.72 10.17
N ALA A 53 23.10 21.08 10.92
CA ALA A 53 22.72 20.33 12.12
C ALA A 53 22.21 21.27 13.21
N ARG A 54 20.95 21.11 13.58
CA ARG A 54 20.25 21.89 14.61
C ARG A 54 20.32 21.23 15.98
N ALA A 55 20.37 19.89 16.03
CA ALA A 55 20.46 19.12 17.26
C ALA A 55 21.05 17.73 17.03
N THR A 56 21.62 17.15 18.09
CA THR A 56 21.93 15.71 18.15
C THR A 56 20.99 15.09 19.18
N LEU A 57 20.25 14.06 18.79
CA LEU A 57 19.29 13.38 19.67
C LEU A 57 20.02 12.37 20.55
N THR A 58 19.54 12.19 21.78
CA THR A 58 20.12 11.24 22.73
C THR A 58 19.30 9.94 22.73
N PRO A 59 19.93 8.76 22.70
CA PRO A 59 19.22 7.50 22.88
C PRO A 59 18.58 7.46 24.28
N CYS A 60 17.32 7.07 24.33
CA CYS A 60 16.54 6.99 25.56
C CYS A 60 16.60 5.57 26.11
N LEU A 61 16.98 5.40 27.39
CA LEU A 61 16.98 4.11 28.09
C LEU A 61 17.69 2.96 27.33
N GLU A 62 18.83 3.27 26.68
CA GLU A 62 19.60 2.31 25.88
C GLU A 62 18.76 1.59 24.81
N SER A 63 17.81 2.31 24.21
CA SER A 63 16.87 1.77 23.23
C SER A 63 17.07 2.34 21.83
N ASP A 64 16.29 1.83 20.87
CA ASP A 64 16.24 2.35 19.49
C ASP A 64 15.47 3.70 19.40
N VAL A 65 15.05 4.28 20.53
CA VAL A 65 14.30 5.53 20.61
C VAL A 65 15.25 6.69 20.92
N PHE A 66 15.23 7.72 20.08
CA PHE A 66 16.05 8.92 20.22
C PHE A 66 15.16 10.12 20.50
N SER A 67 15.58 10.98 21.44
CA SER A 67 14.85 12.20 21.82
C SER A 67 15.81 13.32 22.18
N GLY A 68 15.45 14.55 21.86
CA GLY A 68 16.22 15.72 22.27
C GLY A 68 15.52 17.04 21.94
N PRO A 69 15.81 18.11 22.71
CA PRO A 69 15.37 19.45 22.35
C PRO A 69 16.16 19.96 21.13
N VAL A 70 15.57 20.86 20.37
CA VAL A 70 16.23 21.60 19.28
C VAL A 70 16.58 23.01 19.77
N PRO A 71 17.83 23.28 20.16
CA PRO A 71 18.22 24.57 20.72
C PRO A 71 17.92 25.73 19.77
N GLY A 72 17.37 26.82 20.33
CA GLY A 72 17.07 28.04 19.59
C GLY A 72 15.89 27.96 18.61
N ALA A 73 15.19 26.82 18.53
CA ALA A 73 13.94 26.71 17.77
C ALA A 73 12.75 27.11 18.66
N SER A 74 12.00 28.13 18.23
CA SER A 74 10.78 28.63 18.90
C SER A 74 9.51 28.31 18.12
N ALA A 75 9.62 27.68 16.95
CA ALA A 75 8.51 27.27 16.09
C ALA A 75 8.88 25.99 15.34
N ARG A 76 7.87 25.30 14.80
CA ARG A 76 8.08 24.16 13.91
C ARG A 76 8.75 24.61 12.61
N PHE A 77 9.59 23.74 12.05
CA PHE A 77 10.31 23.97 10.81
C PHE A 77 10.47 22.65 10.05
N ASP A 78 10.77 22.73 8.76
CA ASP A 78 11.05 21.56 7.95
C ASP A 78 12.46 21.02 8.25
N TYR A 79 12.54 19.73 8.56
CA TYR A 79 13.78 19.09 8.97
C TYR A 79 13.94 17.71 8.35
N GLN A 80 15.19 17.25 8.35
CA GLN A 80 15.56 15.89 8.00
C GLN A 80 16.33 15.25 9.15
N LEU A 81 16.36 13.93 9.19
CA LEU A 81 17.13 13.14 10.12
C LEU A 81 18.38 12.63 9.40
N GLU A 82 19.55 13.01 9.90
CA GLU A 82 20.80 12.38 9.51
C GLU A 82 21.14 11.28 10.51
N ILE A 83 21.21 10.06 10.00
CA ILE A 83 21.26 8.83 10.77
C ILE A 83 22.59 8.15 10.47
N THR A 84 23.38 7.92 11.51
CA THR A 84 24.55 7.06 11.43
C THR A 84 24.14 5.66 11.84
N TRP A 85 24.24 4.72 10.91
CA TRP A 85 23.91 3.32 11.14
C TRP A 85 25.14 2.53 11.57
N ALA A 86 24.92 1.54 12.44
CA ALA A 86 25.96 0.60 12.82
C ALA A 86 26.55 -0.10 11.58
N PRO A 87 27.86 -0.39 11.55
CA PRO A 87 28.48 -1.07 10.43
C PRO A 87 27.81 -2.42 10.18
N ALA A 88 27.50 -2.71 8.92
CA ALA A 88 27.05 -4.05 8.55
C ALA A 88 28.20 -5.06 8.72
N PRO A 89 27.94 -6.36 8.95
CA PRO A 89 28.98 -7.36 9.16
C PRO A 89 30.04 -7.42 8.04
N ASP A 90 29.69 -6.94 6.84
CA ASP A 90 30.50 -6.89 5.62
C ASP A 90 31.08 -5.50 5.31
N ARG A 91 30.82 -4.48 6.15
CA ARG A 91 31.30 -3.10 5.95
C ARG A 91 32.02 -2.59 7.20
N ILE A 92 33.25 -2.11 7.00
CA ILE A 92 34.09 -1.55 8.07
C ILE A 92 33.68 -0.10 8.40
N THR A 93 33.13 0.64 7.43
CA THR A 93 32.76 2.05 7.60
C THR A 93 31.29 2.24 7.99
N PRO A 94 30.99 3.12 8.96
CA PRO A 94 29.63 3.55 9.27
C PRO A 94 28.93 4.10 8.03
N HIS A 95 27.65 3.78 7.86
CA HIS A 95 26.82 4.30 6.79
C HIS A 95 25.99 5.46 7.32
N VAL A 96 26.13 6.65 6.73
CA VAL A 96 25.34 7.84 7.06
C VAL A 96 24.26 8.02 6.00
N GLN A 97 23.03 8.26 6.44
CA GLN A 97 21.88 8.51 5.58
C GLN A 97 21.11 9.72 6.06
N VAL A 98 20.71 10.60 5.13
CA VAL A 98 19.78 11.70 5.41
C VAL A 98 18.39 11.29 4.91
N LEU A 99 17.39 11.35 5.78
CA LEU A 99 16.01 10.95 5.50
C LEU A 99 15.01 11.98 6.00
N GLU A 100 13.89 12.08 5.32
CA GLU A 100 12.71 12.79 5.82
C GLU A 100 12.05 12.00 6.97
N ASP A 101 11.57 12.70 8.00
CA ASP A 101 10.83 12.07 9.10
C ASP A 101 9.35 11.90 8.71
N ALA A 102 8.88 10.64 8.60
CA ALA A 102 7.48 10.32 8.29
C ALA A 102 6.48 10.95 9.28
N TYR A 103 6.89 11.22 10.53
CA TYR A 103 6.04 11.76 11.58
C TYR A 103 5.91 13.29 11.55
N ARG A 104 6.58 13.99 10.63
CA ARG A 104 6.40 15.43 10.44
C ARG A 104 5.21 15.80 9.53
N PHE A 105 4.69 14.84 8.76
CA PHE A 105 3.69 15.10 7.73
C PHE A 105 2.24 15.16 8.30
N PRO A 106 1.40 16.07 7.76
CA PRO A 106 0.01 16.23 8.20
C PRO A 106 -0.85 15.03 7.77
N PHE A 107 -2.14 15.07 8.10
CA PHE A 107 -3.10 14.03 7.72
C PHE A 107 -3.09 13.72 6.22
N VAL A 108 -3.23 12.43 5.90
CA VAL A 108 -3.33 11.91 4.52
C VAL A 108 -4.75 12.07 4.00
N LEU A 109 -5.74 11.55 4.76
CA LEU A 109 -7.13 11.59 4.34
C LEU A 109 -7.72 12.98 4.56
N GLN A 110 -8.42 13.48 3.55
CA GLN A 110 -9.13 14.75 3.63
C GLN A 110 -10.39 14.60 4.48
N GLU A 111 -10.92 15.72 4.98
CA GLU A 111 -12.10 15.71 5.85
C GLU A 111 -13.32 15.07 5.17
N LEU A 112 -13.54 15.37 3.88
CA LEU A 112 -14.64 14.80 3.10
C LEU A 112 -14.49 13.28 2.96
N ASP A 113 -13.28 12.78 2.68
CA ASP A 113 -13.01 11.35 2.58
C ASP A 113 -13.35 10.65 3.90
N THR A 114 -12.88 11.21 5.02
CA THR A 114 -13.17 10.63 6.35
C THR A 114 -14.64 10.63 6.70
N TRP A 115 -15.38 11.66 6.31
CA TRP A 115 -16.83 11.74 6.51
C TRP A 115 -17.57 10.69 5.68
N LEU A 116 -17.31 10.61 4.37
CA LEU A 116 -17.92 9.62 3.47
C LEU A 116 -17.57 8.17 3.86
N LEU A 117 -16.34 7.93 4.34
CA LEU A 117 -15.92 6.62 4.83
C LEU A 117 -16.64 6.25 6.14
N GLY A 118 -16.78 7.20 7.08
CA GLY A 118 -17.50 6.97 8.32
C GLY A 118 -18.99 6.71 8.13
N GLU A 119 -19.61 7.32 7.11
CA GLU A 119 -21.00 7.07 6.73
C GLU A 119 -21.18 5.77 5.92
N GLY A 120 -20.11 5.27 5.29
CA GLY A 120 -20.19 4.15 4.35
C GLY A 120 -20.76 4.52 2.97
N SER A 121 -20.77 5.81 2.64
CA SER A 121 -21.31 6.35 1.38
C SER A 121 -20.23 6.67 0.34
N HIS A 122 -18.95 6.49 0.69
CA HIS A 122 -17.83 6.73 -0.23
C HIS A 122 -17.88 5.77 -1.43
N GLN A 123 -18.23 6.27 -2.61
CA GLN A 123 -18.36 5.44 -3.83
C GLN A 123 -17.01 5.10 -4.48
N ARG A 124 -15.95 5.84 -4.14
CA ARG A 124 -14.61 5.68 -4.72
C ARG A 124 -13.52 5.53 -3.66
N PRO A 125 -13.70 4.65 -2.64
CA PRO A 125 -12.80 4.60 -1.49
C PRO A 125 -11.37 4.21 -1.89
N PHE A 126 -11.21 3.53 -3.02
CA PHE A 126 -9.92 3.22 -3.62
C PHE A 126 -9.10 4.45 -4.02
N GLU A 127 -9.68 5.66 -4.12
CA GLU A 127 -8.89 6.87 -4.40
C GLU A 127 -8.12 7.40 -3.19
N CYS A 128 -8.46 6.94 -1.98
CA CYS A 128 -7.84 7.39 -0.74
C CYS A 128 -7.36 6.25 0.16
N LEU A 129 -7.96 5.06 0.08
CA LEU A 129 -7.49 3.83 0.70
C LEU A 129 -6.46 3.12 -0.18
N GLY A 130 -5.59 2.34 0.45
CA GLY A 130 -4.49 1.65 -0.19
C GLY A 130 -3.19 2.45 -0.15
N ALA A 131 -2.32 2.21 -1.13
CA ALA A 131 -1.06 2.94 -1.32
C ALA A 131 -1.14 3.89 -2.52
N HIS A 132 -0.93 5.18 -2.29
CA HIS A 132 -0.97 6.21 -3.34
C HIS A 132 0.35 6.96 -3.40
N ILE A 133 0.99 6.94 -4.58
CA ILE A 133 2.17 7.76 -4.86
C ILE A 133 1.72 9.22 -4.92
N THR A 134 2.29 10.06 -4.06
CA THR A 134 1.88 11.44 -3.91
C THR A 134 3.04 12.31 -3.43
N GLN A 135 2.81 13.61 -3.41
CA GLN A 135 3.74 14.60 -2.87
C GLN A 135 3.07 15.33 -1.69
N MET A 136 3.75 15.37 -0.55
CA MET A 136 3.32 16.14 0.62
C MET A 136 4.41 17.10 1.04
N LEU A 137 4.07 18.38 1.21
CA LEU A 137 5.03 19.44 1.57
C LEU A 137 6.29 19.46 0.66
N GLY A 138 6.10 19.24 -0.65
CA GLY A 138 7.19 19.21 -1.63
C GLY A 138 8.13 18.01 -1.52
N VAL A 139 7.71 16.93 -0.86
CA VAL A 139 8.46 15.67 -0.72
C VAL A 139 7.68 14.53 -1.37
N ASP A 140 8.32 13.81 -2.27
CA ASP A 140 7.74 12.63 -2.91
C ASP A 140 7.74 11.42 -1.97
N GLY A 141 6.68 10.63 -2.04
CA GLY A 141 6.55 9.42 -1.26
C GLY A 141 5.24 8.70 -1.53
N VAL A 142 4.82 7.89 -0.56
CA VAL A 142 3.60 7.10 -0.65
C VAL A 142 2.75 7.34 0.58
N SER A 143 1.49 7.69 0.37
CA SER A 143 0.49 7.69 1.42
C SER A 143 -0.18 6.33 1.51
N PHE A 144 -0.29 5.80 2.73
CA PHE A 144 -0.96 4.54 3.03
C PHE A 144 -2.18 4.83 3.88
N ALA A 145 -3.30 4.18 3.55
CA ALA A 145 -4.50 4.18 4.39
C ALA A 145 -5.19 2.81 4.37
N VAL A 146 -5.55 2.29 5.54
CA VAL A 146 -6.19 0.97 5.67
C VAL A 146 -7.23 0.96 6.79
N TRP A 147 -8.40 0.41 6.48
CA TRP A 147 -9.49 0.27 7.46
C TRP A 147 -9.23 -0.93 8.38
N ALA A 148 -9.07 -0.65 9.67
CA ALA A 148 -8.80 -1.66 10.71
C ALA A 148 -9.21 -1.09 12.09
N PRO A 149 -10.50 -0.78 12.30
CA PRO A 149 -10.98 0.03 13.43
C PRO A 149 -10.68 -0.60 14.79
N ASN A 150 -10.66 -1.94 14.89
CA ASN A 150 -10.44 -2.64 16.15
C ASN A 150 -8.98 -2.99 16.41
N ALA A 151 -8.09 -2.73 15.45
CA ALA A 151 -6.66 -2.95 15.64
C ALA A 151 -6.14 -2.04 16.77
N LYS A 152 -5.20 -2.56 17.55
CA LYS A 152 -4.51 -1.78 18.58
C LYS A 152 -3.38 -0.94 17.99
N ARG A 153 -2.81 -1.39 16.87
CA ARG A 153 -1.78 -0.69 16.10
C ARG A 153 -1.68 -1.29 14.69
N VAL A 154 -1.51 -0.44 13.70
CA VAL A 154 -1.11 -0.82 12.35
C VAL A 154 0.24 -0.20 11.99
N SER A 155 1.06 -0.91 11.22
CA SER A 155 2.32 -0.37 10.69
C SER A 155 2.55 -0.82 9.26
N VAL A 156 3.13 0.05 8.44
CA VAL A 156 3.61 -0.33 7.11
C VAL A 156 4.97 -1.01 7.27
N VAL A 157 5.12 -2.20 6.69
CA VAL A 157 6.38 -2.93 6.67
C VAL A 157 6.78 -3.23 5.23
N ALA A 158 7.97 -2.79 4.82
CA ALA A 158 8.53 -3.22 3.55
C ALA A 158 9.16 -4.61 3.70
N VAL A 159 8.99 -5.47 2.69
CA VAL A 159 9.44 -6.88 2.75
C VAL A 159 10.97 -6.99 2.86
N SER A 160 11.70 -6.00 2.35
CA SER A 160 13.16 -5.91 2.42
C SER A 160 13.71 -5.78 3.86
N TYR A 161 12.91 -5.29 4.83
CA TYR A 161 13.33 -5.09 6.22
C TYR A 161 12.70 -6.11 7.17
N LYS A 162 13.05 -7.40 7.02
CA LYS A 162 12.82 -8.52 7.98
C LYS A 162 11.82 -8.22 9.12
N LYS A 163 10.54 -8.00 8.78
CA LYS A 163 9.37 -8.00 9.69
C LYS A 163 9.58 -7.21 11.00
N LYS A 164 9.80 -5.90 10.92
CA LYS A 164 9.80 -5.03 12.11
C LYS A 164 8.86 -3.85 11.93
N GLY A 165 7.58 -3.97 12.28
CA GLY A 165 6.62 -2.85 12.27
C GLY A 165 6.89 -1.74 13.29
N ARG A 166 8.09 -1.65 13.87
CA ARG A 166 8.48 -0.56 14.79
C ARG A 166 8.80 0.75 14.08
N ARG A 167 9.14 0.71 12.78
CA ARG A 167 9.65 1.88 12.06
C ARG A 167 8.56 2.83 11.56
N HIS A 168 7.45 2.29 11.08
CA HIS A 168 6.34 3.07 10.52
C HIS A 168 4.96 2.72 11.11
N PRO A 169 4.78 2.76 12.45
CA PRO A 169 3.46 2.88 13.07
C PRO A 169 2.60 3.99 12.46
N MET A 170 1.37 3.63 12.09
CA MET A 170 0.37 4.52 11.50
C MET A 170 -0.44 5.23 12.60
N ARG A 171 -1.15 6.32 12.24
CA ARG A 171 -2.14 6.96 13.13
C ARG A 171 -3.55 6.51 12.80
N LEU A 172 -4.38 6.34 13.82
CA LEU A 172 -5.80 6.01 13.67
C LEU A 172 -6.65 7.29 13.56
N ARG A 173 -7.40 7.41 12.47
CA ARG A 173 -8.50 8.35 12.28
C ARG A 173 -9.76 7.77 12.93
N ARG A 174 -10.00 8.13 14.19
CA ARG A 174 -11.08 7.54 15.01
C ARG A 174 -12.47 7.78 14.43
N GLU A 175 -12.63 8.87 13.69
CA GLU A 175 -13.87 9.27 13.02
C GLU A 175 -14.33 8.28 11.94
N CYS A 176 -13.41 7.51 11.33
CA CYS A 176 -13.74 6.53 10.28
C CYS A 176 -13.09 5.15 10.46
N GLY A 177 -12.27 4.95 11.50
CA GLY A 177 -11.63 3.67 11.78
C GLY A 177 -10.44 3.34 10.86
N VAL A 178 -9.93 4.33 10.12
CA VAL A 178 -8.85 4.15 9.15
C VAL A 178 -7.51 4.52 9.76
N TRP A 179 -6.51 3.67 9.56
CA TRP A 179 -5.12 3.95 9.88
C TRP A 179 -4.45 4.59 8.68
N GLU A 180 -3.67 5.65 8.88
CA GLU A 180 -2.95 6.32 7.79
C GLU A 180 -1.50 6.71 8.16
N ILE A 181 -0.65 6.84 7.14
CA ILE A 181 0.69 7.44 7.24
C ILE A 181 1.17 7.89 5.85
N PHE A 182 1.98 8.93 5.78
CA PHE A 182 2.80 9.23 4.59
C PHE A 182 4.24 8.81 4.85
N ILE A 183 4.81 8.01 3.94
CA ILE A 183 6.19 7.55 4.02
C ILE A 183 6.98 8.18 2.87
N PRO A 184 7.90 9.11 3.17
CA PRO A 184 8.71 9.78 2.16
C PRO A 184 9.73 8.82 1.52
N GLY A 185 10.03 9.04 0.24
CA GLY A 185 11.07 8.33 -0.49
C GLY A 185 10.68 6.93 -1.00
N LEU A 186 9.47 6.45 -0.70
CA LEU A 186 8.92 5.26 -1.37
C LEU A 186 8.43 5.60 -2.77
N MET A 187 8.49 4.62 -3.66
CA MET A 187 8.20 4.75 -5.09
C MET A 187 7.43 3.53 -5.63
N GLN A 188 6.98 3.64 -6.89
CA GLN A 188 6.39 2.51 -7.61
C GLN A 188 7.33 1.29 -7.58
N GLY A 189 6.78 0.12 -7.30
CA GLY A 189 7.52 -1.14 -7.21
C GLY A 189 7.96 -1.51 -5.79
N ASP A 190 7.89 -0.58 -4.83
CA ASP A 190 8.16 -0.91 -3.43
C ASP A 190 7.17 -1.94 -2.90
N ILE A 191 7.69 -2.98 -2.22
CA ILE A 191 6.91 -4.12 -1.76
C ILE A 191 6.58 -3.95 -0.28
N TYR A 192 5.30 -3.98 0.07
CA TYR A 192 4.82 -3.70 1.43
C TYR A 192 3.71 -4.63 1.90
N LYS A 193 3.54 -4.64 3.22
CA LYS A 193 2.40 -5.22 3.94
C LYS A 193 1.99 -4.31 5.09
N PHE A 194 0.80 -4.56 5.62
CA PHE A 194 0.41 -4.07 6.94
C PHE A 194 0.74 -5.10 8.02
N GLU A 195 1.53 -4.70 9.01
CA GLU A 195 1.68 -5.42 10.27
C GLU A 195 0.63 -4.92 11.25
N ILE A 196 -0.33 -5.77 11.59
CA ILE A 196 -1.49 -5.41 12.40
C ILE A 196 -1.39 -6.12 13.74
N LEU A 197 -1.39 -5.35 14.83
CA LEU A 197 -1.66 -5.85 16.17
C LEU A 197 -3.19 -5.83 16.35
N GLY A 198 -3.83 -6.99 16.20
CA GLY A 198 -5.28 -7.11 16.24
C GLY A 198 -5.89 -6.92 17.62
N ALA A 199 -7.21 -6.83 17.69
CA ALA A 199 -7.97 -6.61 18.93
C ALA A 199 -7.64 -7.65 20.03
N GLN A 200 -7.43 -8.91 19.65
CA GLN A 200 -7.10 -10.03 20.55
C GLN A 200 -5.60 -10.12 20.86
N GLY A 201 -4.77 -9.20 20.35
CA GLY A 201 -3.34 -9.13 20.64
C GLY A 201 -2.44 -9.99 19.75
N ALA A 202 -2.99 -10.67 18.75
CA ALA A 202 -2.20 -11.35 17.73
C ALA A 202 -1.58 -10.34 16.75
N ILE A 203 -0.32 -10.59 16.34
CA ILE A 203 0.35 -9.84 15.28
C ILE A 203 0.22 -10.62 13.98
N VAL A 204 -0.37 -9.99 12.96
CA VAL A 204 -0.55 -10.58 11.63
C VAL A 204 0.05 -9.69 10.54
N LEU A 205 0.44 -10.31 9.43
CA LEU A 205 0.91 -9.61 8.23
C LEU A 205 -0.13 -9.75 7.13
N LYS A 206 -0.73 -8.62 6.76
CA LYS A 206 -1.81 -8.53 5.79
C LYS A 206 -1.34 -7.90 4.48
N ALA A 207 -1.79 -8.46 3.37
CA ALA A 207 -1.80 -7.75 2.10
C ALA A 207 -2.78 -6.58 2.20
N ASP A 208 -2.55 -5.54 1.40
CA ASP A 208 -3.42 -4.39 1.32
C ASP A 208 -4.73 -4.76 0.58
N PRO A 209 -5.90 -4.61 1.21
CA PRO A 209 -7.20 -4.85 0.56
C PRO A 209 -7.42 -3.99 -0.69
N TYR A 210 -6.77 -2.82 -0.75
CA TYR A 210 -6.84 -1.84 -1.83
C TYR A 210 -5.55 -1.79 -2.67
N ALA A 211 -4.75 -2.87 -2.67
CA ALA A 211 -3.57 -2.95 -3.54
C ALA A 211 -3.95 -2.83 -5.03
N PHE A 212 -3.26 -1.98 -5.78
CA PHE A 212 -3.39 -1.91 -7.24
C PHE A 212 -2.47 -2.91 -7.96
N GLN A 213 -1.44 -3.41 -7.29
CA GLN A 213 -0.59 -4.48 -7.76
C GLN A 213 -0.20 -5.41 -6.60
N SER A 214 -0.08 -6.70 -6.90
CA SER A 214 0.32 -7.74 -5.96
C SER A 214 1.60 -8.44 -6.44
N GLN A 215 2.36 -9.04 -5.52
CA GLN A 215 3.45 -9.93 -5.92
C GLN A 215 2.92 -11.20 -6.60
N MET A 216 3.75 -11.83 -7.43
CA MET A 216 3.46 -13.12 -8.01
C MET A 216 3.44 -14.21 -6.92
N ARG A 217 2.35 -14.95 -6.82
CA ARG A 217 2.24 -16.09 -5.89
C ARG A 217 3.42 -17.07 -6.05
N PRO A 218 3.88 -17.74 -4.97
CA PRO A 218 3.28 -17.81 -3.64
C PRO A 218 3.59 -16.62 -2.73
N ASP A 219 4.35 -15.63 -3.21
CA ASP A 219 4.49 -14.36 -2.50
C ASP A 219 3.14 -13.65 -2.41
N ASN A 220 2.97 -12.85 -1.37
CA ASN A 220 1.66 -12.36 -0.94
C ASN A 220 1.72 -10.97 -0.32
N ALA A 221 2.73 -10.18 -0.70
CA ALA A 221 2.77 -8.76 -0.37
C ALA A 221 2.16 -7.92 -1.50
N SER A 222 1.78 -6.71 -1.14
CA SER A 222 1.30 -5.71 -2.06
C SER A 222 2.49 -4.95 -2.65
N VAL A 223 2.32 -4.41 -3.85
CA VAL A 223 3.32 -3.62 -4.55
C VAL A 223 2.76 -2.22 -4.77
N VAL A 224 3.52 -1.19 -4.39
CA VAL A 224 3.15 0.20 -4.64
C VAL A 224 3.03 0.38 -6.15
N TYR A 225 1.85 0.79 -6.60
CA TYR A 225 1.57 1.04 -8.01
C TYR A 225 0.64 2.25 -8.12
N PRO A 226 0.79 3.15 -9.10
CA PRO A 226 -0.05 4.32 -9.21
C PRO A 226 -1.50 3.96 -9.53
N LEU A 227 -2.46 4.67 -8.95
CA LEU A 227 -3.83 4.66 -9.43
C LEU A 227 -3.84 5.21 -10.86
N MET A 228 -4.19 4.34 -11.82
CA MET A 228 -4.20 4.73 -13.22
C MET A 228 -5.31 5.76 -13.51
N PRO A 229 -5.04 6.76 -14.35
CA PRO A 229 -6.07 7.72 -14.75
C PRO A 229 -7.19 7.02 -15.51
N ARG A 230 -8.42 7.45 -15.26
CA ARG A 230 -9.60 6.96 -15.97
C ARG A 230 -9.48 7.24 -17.48
N ARG A 231 -9.62 6.21 -18.30
CA ARG A 231 -9.85 6.36 -19.75
C ARG A 231 -11.31 6.77 -20.01
N PRO A 232 -11.57 7.70 -20.95
CA PRO A 232 -12.93 8.02 -21.36
C PRO A 232 -13.61 6.77 -21.92
N MET A 233 -14.91 6.65 -21.69
CA MET A 233 -15.69 5.56 -22.26
C MET A 233 -15.72 5.71 -23.78
N ARG A 234 -15.50 4.62 -24.52
CA ARG A 234 -15.57 4.65 -25.99
C ARG A 234 -17.00 4.93 -26.45
N GLU A 235 -17.13 5.77 -27.48
CA GLU A 235 -18.40 6.03 -28.13
C GLU A 235 -19.00 4.73 -28.67
N GLY A 236 -20.33 4.61 -28.63
CA GLY A 236 -21.01 3.41 -29.11
C GLY A 236 -21.00 2.20 -28.18
N ARG A 237 -20.24 2.17 -27.07
CA ARG A 237 -20.28 1.05 -26.09
C ARG A 237 -21.71 0.75 -25.64
N ALA A 238 -22.46 1.76 -25.21
CA ALA A 238 -23.83 1.58 -24.72
C ALA A 238 -24.74 1.03 -25.83
N ALA A 239 -24.58 1.52 -27.06
CA ALA A 239 -25.34 1.04 -28.21
C ALA A 239 -25.00 -0.42 -28.56
N ALA A 240 -23.73 -0.83 -28.44
CA ALA A 240 -23.28 -2.20 -28.68
C ALA A 240 -23.78 -3.21 -27.63
N ASN A 241 -24.14 -2.72 -26.43
CA ASN A 241 -24.66 -3.53 -25.31
C ASN A 241 -26.18 -3.38 -25.11
N ALA A 242 -26.90 -2.79 -26.08
CA ALA A 242 -28.35 -2.67 -25.98
C ALA A 242 -29.03 -4.04 -26.12
N PHE A 243 -30.22 -4.20 -25.53
CA PHE A 243 -30.96 -5.48 -25.49
C PHE A 243 -31.31 -6.04 -26.89
N ASP A 244 -31.30 -5.21 -27.92
CA ASP A 244 -31.58 -5.57 -29.32
C ASP A 244 -30.32 -5.88 -30.15
N LYS A 245 -29.12 -5.90 -29.53
CA LYS A 245 -27.86 -6.19 -30.22
C LYS A 245 -27.44 -7.65 -30.08
N PRO A 246 -26.66 -8.16 -31.05
CA PRO A 246 -26.10 -9.50 -30.95
C PRO A 246 -25.17 -9.59 -29.74
N LEU A 247 -25.37 -10.64 -28.94
CA LEU A 247 -24.52 -10.99 -27.81
C LEU A 247 -24.01 -12.42 -28.01
N SER A 248 -22.79 -12.53 -28.50
CA SER A 248 -22.04 -13.78 -28.62
C SER A 248 -20.72 -13.64 -27.87
N ILE A 249 -20.57 -14.45 -26.82
CA ILE A 249 -19.52 -14.36 -25.81
C ILE A 249 -18.56 -15.52 -25.99
N TYR A 250 -17.25 -15.22 -25.98
CA TYR A 250 -16.19 -16.21 -25.85
C TYR A 250 -15.65 -16.15 -24.42
N GLU A 251 -16.02 -17.12 -23.60
CA GLU A 251 -15.56 -17.26 -22.21
C GLU A 251 -14.15 -17.84 -22.18
N VAL A 252 -13.26 -17.22 -21.40
CA VAL A 252 -11.83 -17.54 -21.40
C VAL A 252 -11.24 -17.54 -20.00
N HIS A 253 -10.62 -18.65 -19.62
CA HIS A 253 -9.63 -18.67 -18.54
C HIS A 253 -8.23 -18.37 -19.11
N LEU A 254 -7.71 -17.16 -18.84
CA LEU A 254 -6.45 -16.68 -19.42
C LEU A 254 -5.26 -17.62 -19.18
N GLY A 255 -5.20 -18.25 -18.00
CA GLY A 255 -4.11 -19.15 -17.61
C GLY A 255 -4.13 -20.53 -18.29
N SER A 256 -5.19 -20.89 -19.02
CA SER A 256 -5.31 -22.19 -19.68
C SER A 256 -5.73 -22.13 -21.15
N TRP A 257 -6.08 -20.95 -21.67
CA TRP A 257 -6.43 -20.78 -23.09
C TRP A 257 -5.31 -21.24 -24.02
N ARG A 258 -4.09 -20.73 -23.78
CA ARG A 258 -2.89 -21.11 -24.52
C ARG A 258 -1.65 -20.89 -23.66
N LYS A 259 -0.65 -21.75 -23.84
CA LYS A 259 0.67 -21.61 -23.21
C LYS A 259 1.70 -21.18 -24.24
N ALA A 260 2.61 -20.29 -23.84
CA ALA A 260 3.85 -20.05 -24.55
C ALA A 260 4.83 -21.20 -24.30
N ASP A 261 5.55 -21.60 -25.35
CA ASP A 261 6.63 -22.59 -25.30
C ASP A 261 6.24 -23.95 -24.66
N GLY A 262 4.93 -24.24 -24.61
CA GLY A 262 4.36 -25.48 -24.06
C GLY A 262 4.13 -25.48 -22.54
N TRP A 263 4.61 -24.50 -21.78
CA TRP A 263 4.55 -24.55 -20.31
C TRP A 263 4.28 -23.21 -19.61
N ARG A 264 4.68 -22.08 -20.21
CA ARG A 264 4.57 -20.74 -19.62
C ARG A 264 3.20 -20.12 -19.93
N TRP A 265 2.64 -19.32 -19.01
CA TRP A 265 1.48 -18.49 -19.34
C TRP A 265 1.85 -17.40 -20.35
N LEU A 266 0.89 -17.02 -21.18
CA LEU A 266 0.99 -15.80 -21.95
C LEU A 266 0.82 -14.59 -21.02
N SER A 267 1.60 -13.55 -21.28
CA SER A 267 1.38 -12.24 -20.68
C SER A 267 0.12 -11.57 -21.24
N TYR A 268 -0.40 -10.54 -20.57
CA TYR A 268 -1.51 -9.74 -21.09
C TYR A 268 -1.20 -9.14 -22.48
N ARG A 269 0.07 -8.74 -22.73
CA ARG A 269 0.51 -8.27 -24.05
C ARG A 269 0.45 -9.37 -25.11
N GLU A 270 0.99 -10.55 -24.81
CA GLU A 270 0.91 -11.69 -25.73
C GLU A 270 -0.55 -12.12 -25.96
N LEU A 271 -1.41 -12.05 -24.95
CA LEU A 271 -2.85 -12.30 -25.09
C LEU A 271 -3.52 -11.24 -25.97
N ALA A 272 -3.13 -9.98 -25.88
CA ALA A 272 -3.63 -8.91 -26.75
C ALA A 272 -3.27 -9.16 -28.22
N GLU A 273 -2.08 -9.70 -28.49
CA GLU A 273 -1.62 -10.02 -29.84
C GLU A 273 -2.19 -11.35 -30.40
N THR A 274 -2.74 -12.22 -29.55
CA THR A 274 -3.16 -13.57 -29.95
C THR A 274 -4.64 -13.84 -29.71
N LEU A 275 -5.12 -13.73 -28.47
CA LEU A 275 -6.51 -14.02 -28.10
C LEU A 275 -7.48 -13.04 -28.75
N VAL A 276 -7.15 -11.75 -28.78
CA VAL A 276 -8.04 -10.71 -29.33
C VAL A 276 -8.28 -10.89 -30.83
N PRO A 277 -7.24 -11.02 -31.70
CA PRO A 277 -7.45 -11.32 -33.12
C PRO A 277 -8.21 -12.61 -33.35
N TYR A 278 -7.91 -13.66 -32.57
CA TYR A 278 -8.60 -14.95 -32.66
C TYR A 278 -10.11 -14.82 -32.40
N ALA A 279 -10.49 -14.18 -31.28
CA ALA A 279 -11.90 -14.00 -30.94
C ALA A 279 -12.63 -13.15 -31.98
N LYS A 280 -11.94 -12.14 -32.54
CA LYS A 280 -12.48 -11.30 -33.61
C LYS A 280 -12.70 -12.07 -34.91
N GLU A 281 -11.72 -12.87 -35.35
CA GLU A 281 -11.80 -13.68 -36.57
C GLU A 281 -12.93 -14.71 -36.47
N MET A 282 -13.11 -15.31 -35.29
CA MET A 282 -14.19 -16.24 -35.00
C MET A 282 -15.59 -15.58 -34.96
N GLY A 283 -15.67 -14.24 -35.00
CA GLY A 283 -16.93 -13.50 -35.09
C GLY A 283 -17.63 -13.25 -33.75
N PHE A 284 -16.93 -13.41 -32.61
CA PHE A 284 -17.49 -13.07 -31.32
C PHE A 284 -17.68 -11.56 -31.15
N THR A 285 -18.59 -11.20 -30.25
CA THR A 285 -18.87 -9.79 -29.91
C THR A 285 -18.21 -9.39 -28.58
N HIS A 286 -17.98 -10.34 -27.69
CA HIS A 286 -17.46 -10.11 -26.35
C HIS A 286 -16.47 -11.21 -25.95
N LEU A 287 -15.48 -10.81 -25.16
CA LEU A 287 -14.69 -11.70 -24.32
C LEU A 287 -15.27 -11.68 -22.91
N GLU A 288 -15.51 -12.84 -22.33
CA GLU A 288 -15.78 -12.97 -20.90
C GLU A 288 -14.59 -13.64 -20.24
N LEU A 289 -13.99 -12.96 -19.27
CA LEU A 289 -12.82 -13.46 -18.57
C LEU A 289 -13.27 -14.04 -17.24
N LEU A 290 -12.85 -15.28 -16.97
CA LEU A 290 -12.83 -15.78 -15.60
C LEU A 290 -12.06 -14.81 -14.68
N PRO A 291 -12.29 -14.84 -13.35
CA PRO A 291 -11.85 -13.77 -12.47
C PRO A 291 -10.37 -13.41 -12.62
N VAL A 292 -10.11 -12.14 -12.94
CA VAL A 292 -8.77 -11.61 -13.18
C VAL A 292 -8.13 -10.97 -11.95
N SER A 293 -8.89 -10.80 -10.87
CA SER A 293 -8.37 -10.32 -9.58
C SER A 293 -7.31 -11.26 -9.02
N GLU A 294 -6.39 -10.72 -8.21
CA GLU A 294 -5.34 -11.54 -7.61
C GLU A 294 -5.91 -12.61 -6.67
N HIS A 295 -5.41 -13.84 -6.82
CA HIS A 295 -5.86 -15.03 -6.10
C HIS A 295 -4.68 -15.97 -5.83
N PRO A 296 -4.65 -16.67 -4.68
CA PRO A 296 -3.46 -17.41 -4.24
C PRO A 296 -3.29 -18.78 -4.91
N PHE A 297 -4.38 -19.36 -5.44
CA PHE A 297 -4.38 -20.74 -5.91
C PHE A 297 -4.98 -20.89 -7.31
N ASP A 298 -4.20 -21.40 -8.27
CA ASP A 298 -4.64 -21.58 -9.66
C ASP A 298 -5.86 -22.50 -9.80
N GLY A 299 -5.96 -23.53 -8.95
CA GLY A 299 -7.06 -24.49 -9.00
C GLY A 299 -8.41 -23.90 -8.61
N SER A 300 -8.45 -22.67 -8.08
CA SER A 300 -9.68 -21.90 -7.86
C SER A 300 -10.24 -21.27 -9.14
N TRP A 301 -9.45 -21.26 -10.23
CA TRP A 301 -9.73 -20.55 -11.48
C TRP A 301 -9.99 -19.05 -11.32
N GLY A 302 -9.56 -18.47 -10.19
CA GLY A 302 -9.79 -17.07 -9.83
C GLY A 302 -10.95 -16.84 -8.87
N TYR A 303 -11.81 -17.84 -8.61
CA TYR A 303 -13.01 -17.67 -7.77
C TYR A 303 -12.75 -17.56 -6.27
N GLN A 304 -11.48 -17.55 -5.83
CA GLN A 304 -11.09 -17.29 -4.45
C GLN A 304 -10.15 -16.07 -4.38
N PRO A 305 -10.66 -14.86 -4.66
CA PRO A 305 -9.81 -13.67 -4.76
C PRO A 305 -9.38 -13.18 -3.38
N LEU A 306 -8.21 -12.53 -3.35
CA LEU A 306 -7.68 -11.82 -2.18
C LEU A 306 -7.30 -10.38 -2.51
N GLY A 307 -6.85 -10.08 -3.73
CA GLY A 307 -6.56 -8.73 -4.19
C GLY A 307 -7.62 -8.24 -5.17
N LEU A 308 -8.77 -7.79 -4.64
CA LEU A 308 -9.92 -7.36 -5.45
C LEU A 308 -9.61 -6.17 -6.36
N PHE A 309 -8.67 -5.31 -5.97
CA PHE A 309 -8.28 -4.10 -6.70
C PHE A 309 -7.04 -4.26 -7.59
N SER A 310 -6.44 -5.45 -7.65
CA SER A 310 -5.28 -5.74 -8.48
C SER A 310 -5.58 -6.85 -9.49
N PRO A 311 -5.37 -6.65 -10.80
CA PRO A 311 -5.30 -7.78 -11.73
C PRO A 311 -4.14 -8.69 -11.35
N THR A 312 -4.29 -10.00 -11.55
CA THR A 312 -3.30 -10.99 -11.11
C THR A 312 -1.95 -10.77 -11.78
N ALA A 313 -0.88 -10.83 -10.98
CA ALA A 313 0.49 -10.67 -11.46
C ALA A 313 0.97 -11.80 -12.38
N ARG A 314 0.18 -12.88 -12.53
CA ARG A 314 0.51 -14.04 -13.37
C ARG A 314 0.79 -13.70 -14.82
N PHE A 315 0.12 -12.66 -15.33
CA PHE A 315 0.16 -12.31 -16.76
C PHE A 315 0.82 -10.95 -17.01
N GLY A 316 1.30 -10.25 -15.97
CA GLY A 316 2.01 -8.98 -16.12
C GLY A 316 1.52 -7.91 -15.15
N THR A 317 1.67 -6.65 -15.55
CA THR A 317 1.33 -5.49 -14.73
C THR A 317 -0.12 -5.03 -14.94
N PRO A 318 -0.66 -4.17 -14.05
CA PRO A 318 -1.97 -3.57 -14.27
C PRO A 318 -2.07 -2.76 -15.57
N GLU A 319 -0.98 -2.13 -16.01
CA GLU A 319 -0.91 -1.46 -17.30
C GLU A 319 -1.03 -2.44 -18.47
N ASP A 320 -0.36 -3.58 -18.41
CA ASP A 320 -0.48 -4.60 -19.48
C ASP A 320 -1.91 -5.14 -19.58
N PHE A 321 -2.63 -5.29 -18.45
CA PHE A 321 -4.04 -5.66 -18.47
C PHE A 321 -4.93 -4.57 -19.09
N ARG A 322 -4.66 -3.30 -18.77
CA ARG A 322 -5.36 -2.17 -19.40
C ARG A 322 -5.14 -2.17 -20.92
N ASP A 323 -3.91 -2.42 -21.37
CA ASP A 323 -3.57 -2.48 -22.78
C ASP A 323 -4.26 -3.66 -23.49
N PHE A 324 -4.40 -4.82 -22.82
CA PHE A 324 -5.21 -5.94 -23.32
C PHE A 324 -6.69 -5.56 -23.52
N VAL A 325 -7.29 -4.86 -22.56
CA VAL A 325 -8.66 -4.37 -22.65
C VAL A 325 -8.81 -3.33 -23.77
N ASP A 326 -7.84 -2.43 -23.91
CA ASP A 326 -7.82 -1.44 -25.00
C ASP A 326 -7.72 -2.12 -26.38
N ALA A 327 -6.87 -3.15 -26.52
CA ALA A 327 -6.76 -3.93 -27.75
C ALA A 327 -8.07 -4.66 -28.11
N ALA A 328 -8.75 -5.26 -27.11
CA ALA A 328 -10.06 -5.88 -27.32
C ALA A 328 -11.09 -4.87 -27.83
N HIS A 329 -11.14 -3.69 -27.20
CA HIS A 329 -12.04 -2.62 -27.64
C HIS A 329 -11.68 -2.05 -29.02
N ASP A 330 -10.39 -1.95 -29.37
CA ASP A 330 -9.93 -1.53 -30.70
C ASP A 330 -10.36 -2.52 -31.79
N ALA A 331 -10.39 -3.82 -31.46
CA ALA A 331 -10.95 -4.87 -32.31
C ALA A 331 -12.50 -4.86 -32.37
N GLY A 332 -13.16 -4.00 -31.59
CA GLY A 332 -14.62 -3.93 -31.47
C GLY A 332 -15.23 -5.06 -30.65
N LEU A 333 -14.46 -5.65 -29.73
CA LEU A 333 -14.95 -6.62 -28.75
C LEU A 333 -15.28 -5.91 -27.43
N GLY A 334 -16.41 -6.26 -26.81
CA GLY A 334 -16.65 -5.91 -25.42
C GLY A 334 -15.87 -6.85 -24.48
N VAL A 335 -15.57 -6.39 -23.27
CA VAL A 335 -14.93 -7.21 -22.22
C VAL A 335 -15.84 -7.29 -21.01
N ILE A 336 -16.17 -8.52 -20.60
CA ILE A 336 -16.91 -8.87 -19.40
C ILE A 336 -15.92 -9.51 -18.43
N LEU A 337 -15.98 -9.12 -17.16
CA LEU A 337 -15.16 -9.70 -16.11
C LEU A 337 -16.06 -10.44 -15.14
N ASP A 338 -15.74 -11.70 -14.86
CA ASP A 338 -16.27 -12.37 -13.70
C ASP A 338 -15.81 -11.66 -12.44
N TRP A 339 -16.79 -11.19 -11.67
CA TRP A 339 -16.58 -10.51 -10.41
C TRP A 339 -17.11 -11.37 -9.27
N VAL A 340 -16.30 -11.52 -8.22
CA VAL A 340 -16.58 -12.45 -7.11
C VAL A 340 -16.73 -11.68 -5.80
N PRO A 341 -17.89 -11.03 -5.56
CA PRO A 341 -18.15 -10.28 -4.33
C PRO A 341 -18.74 -11.15 -3.21
N ALA A 342 -19.11 -12.40 -3.50
CA ALA A 342 -19.92 -13.23 -2.60
C ALA A 342 -19.13 -13.86 -1.45
N HIS A 343 -17.81 -14.03 -1.59
CA HIS A 343 -16.95 -14.64 -0.59
C HIS A 343 -15.46 -14.34 -0.86
N PHE A 344 -14.62 -14.62 0.14
CA PHE A 344 -13.16 -14.63 0.04
C PHE A 344 -12.60 -15.84 0.83
N PRO A 345 -11.43 -16.38 0.48
CA PRO A 345 -10.85 -17.53 1.20
C PRO A 345 -10.28 -17.13 2.56
N SER A 346 -10.05 -18.11 3.44
CA SER A 346 -9.56 -17.91 4.81
C SER A 346 -8.04 -17.75 4.93
N ASP A 347 -7.35 -17.44 3.84
CA ASP A 347 -5.91 -17.23 3.84
C ASP A 347 -5.51 -16.11 4.81
N ALA A 348 -4.56 -16.40 5.70
CA ALA A 348 -4.18 -15.49 6.79
C ALA A 348 -3.66 -14.12 6.31
N HIS A 349 -3.08 -14.05 5.11
CA HIS A 349 -2.59 -12.79 4.52
C HIS A 349 -3.71 -11.94 3.90
N GLY A 350 -4.91 -12.50 3.72
CA GLY A 350 -6.09 -11.88 3.13
C GLY A 350 -7.02 -11.22 4.15
N LEU A 351 -8.33 -11.19 3.85
CA LEU A 351 -9.33 -10.40 4.60
C LEU A 351 -9.82 -11.06 5.90
N ALA A 352 -9.61 -12.38 6.08
CA ALA A 352 -10.08 -13.11 7.26
C ALA A 352 -9.48 -12.54 8.55
N GLU A 353 -10.33 -12.21 9.53
CA GLU A 353 -9.92 -11.65 10.84
C GLU A 353 -8.95 -10.46 10.71
N PHE A 354 -9.21 -9.55 9.77
CA PHE A 354 -8.26 -8.55 9.31
C PHE A 354 -7.62 -7.72 10.44
N ASP A 355 -8.45 -7.21 11.36
CA ASP A 355 -8.04 -6.44 12.54
C ASP A 355 -8.15 -7.24 13.84
N GLY A 356 -8.25 -8.57 13.72
CA GLY A 356 -8.57 -9.50 14.80
C GLY A 356 -10.07 -9.77 14.98
N THR A 357 -10.96 -9.01 14.35
CA THR A 357 -12.40 -9.24 14.42
C THR A 357 -12.96 -9.74 13.09
N HIS A 358 -14.22 -10.19 13.06
CA HIS A 358 -14.94 -10.46 11.82
C HIS A 358 -15.33 -9.13 11.14
N LEU A 359 -14.35 -8.51 10.49
CA LEU A 359 -14.46 -7.16 9.92
C LEU A 359 -15.16 -7.11 8.55
N TYR A 360 -14.73 -7.98 7.62
CA TYR A 360 -15.23 -8.07 6.24
C TYR A 360 -16.35 -9.08 6.09
#